data_AF-A0A9N8ZUM1-F1
#
_entry.id   AF-A0A9N8ZUM1-F1
#
_cell.length_a   1.000
_cell.length_b   1.000
_cell.length_c   1.000
_cell.angle_alpha   90.00
_cell.angle_beta   90.00
_cell.angle_gamma   90.00
#
_symmetry.space_group_name_H-M   'P 1'
#
loop_
_entity.id
_entity.type
_entity.pdbx_description
1 polymer ?
#
loop_
_entity_poly.entity_id
_entity_poly.type
_entity_poly.pdbx_seq_one_letter_code
_entity_poly.pdbx_strand_id
1 'polypeptide(L)'
;MALRVPFYLSMLACKTHATITVAFTLFHRLAIAGISIITYLRVCKQKACNTGRYDWKLFLPVAIISVFLSIISFNTYGPVVYWCAAIPNTIAIPIFSIFMTVIVLSICSFCYIRTIQAIRSVKKQQSEIVESSGVIKKRVTLKAPIDSVEMKVSIKVMGYILVFMLQWVPAIPYDIYQFYGRAAPWVYCMVLISVNSGSVGNAIFYVINEGWSRYGSELSSSSQGQFNDTSKNSAATLNQSNTYVKSIDVENGTSDIKEIDFYNH
;
A
#
# COMPACT_ATOMS: atom_id res chain seq x y z
N MET A 1 -26.17 -41.95 23.70
CA MET A 1 -26.52 -40.62 23.15
C MET A 1 -25.53 -39.50 23.53
N ALA A 2 -24.72 -39.65 24.58
CA ALA A 2 -23.78 -38.61 25.06
C ALA A 2 -22.46 -38.44 24.27
N LEU A 3 -22.07 -39.41 23.42
CA LEU A 3 -20.83 -39.35 22.62
C LEU A 3 -20.96 -38.55 21.30
N ARG A 4 -22.16 -38.18 20.88
CA ARG A 4 -22.35 -37.34 19.67
C ARG A 4 -22.04 -35.88 19.93
N VAL A 5 -22.41 -35.34 21.09
CA VAL A 5 -22.25 -33.91 21.41
C VAL A 5 -20.80 -33.39 21.24
N PRO A 6 -19.74 -34.08 21.71
CA PRO A 6 -18.35 -33.60 21.53
C PRO A 6 -17.89 -33.63 20.07
N PHE A 7 -18.38 -34.59 19.27
CA PHE A 7 -18.01 -34.72 17.86
C PHE A 7 -18.74 -33.71 16.96
N TYR A 8 -19.99 -33.39 17.28
CA TYR A 8 -20.73 -32.34 16.56
C TYR A 8 -20.19 -30.95 16.88
N LEU A 9 -19.76 -30.69 18.11
CA LEU A 9 -19.15 -29.42 18.50
C LEU A 9 -17.80 -29.21 17.79
N SER A 10 -16.96 -30.24 17.69
CA SER A 10 -15.69 -30.16 16.96
C SER A 10 -15.90 -29.99 15.45
N MET A 11 -16.90 -30.65 14.87
CA MET A 11 -17.25 -30.52 13.46
C MET A 11 -17.82 -29.13 13.12
N LEU A 12 -18.67 -28.56 13.98
CA LEU A 12 -19.19 -27.20 13.81
C LEU A 12 -18.08 -26.15 13.97
N ALA A 13 -17.23 -26.29 14.97
CA ALA A 13 -16.08 -25.39 15.17
C ALA A 13 -15.14 -25.39 13.95
N CYS A 14 -14.88 -26.57 13.38
CA CYS A 14 -14.07 -26.74 12.18
C CYS A 14 -14.70 -26.04 10.95
N LYS A 15 -16.01 -26.22 10.74
CA LYS A 15 -16.75 -25.53 9.67
C LYS A 15 -16.73 -24.01 9.81
N THR A 16 -16.95 -23.51 11.02
CA THR A 16 -16.92 -22.07 11.30
C THR A 16 -15.51 -21.51 11.07
N HIS A 17 -14.47 -22.19 11.56
CA HIS A 17 -13.08 -21.79 11.30
C HIS A 17 -12.76 -21.73 9.80
N ALA A 18 -13.15 -22.76 9.04
CA ALA A 18 -12.96 -22.79 7.58
C ALA A 18 -13.71 -21.63 6.89
N THR A 19 -14.94 -21.36 7.32
CA THR A 19 -15.76 -20.26 6.77
C THR A 19 -15.11 -18.90 6.99
N ILE A 20 -14.65 -18.63 8.21
CA ILE A 20 -13.95 -17.38 8.55
C ILE A 20 -12.67 -17.25 7.74
N THR A 21 -11.88 -18.33 7.65
CA THR A 21 -10.61 -18.34 6.91
C THR A 21 -10.83 -18.09 5.42
N VAL A 22 -11.84 -18.72 4.81
CA VAL A 22 -12.18 -18.53 3.40
C VAL A 22 -12.70 -17.11 3.15
N ALA A 23 -13.56 -16.58 4.02
CA ALA A 23 -14.07 -15.22 3.89
C ALA A 23 -12.94 -14.18 3.92
N PHE A 24 -12.03 -14.31 4.89
CA PHE A 24 -10.88 -13.43 5.01
C PHE A 24 -9.93 -13.56 3.81
N THR A 25 -9.69 -14.79 3.35
CA THR A 25 -8.85 -15.06 2.18
C THR A 25 -9.43 -14.46 0.90
N LEU A 26 -10.73 -14.63 0.66
CA LEU A 26 -11.42 -14.05 -0.50
C LEU A 26 -11.40 -12.52 -0.45
N PHE A 27 -11.69 -11.95 0.71
CA PHE A 27 -11.62 -10.49 0.91
C PHE A 27 -10.23 -9.96 0.61
N HIS A 28 -9.18 -10.58 1.18
CA HIS A 28 -7.79 -10.16 0.97
C HIS A 28 -7.38 -10.23 -0.51
N ARG A 29 -7.72 -11.33 -1.21
CA ARG A 29 -7.43 -11.51 -2.64
C ARG A 29 -8.10 -10.45 -3.51
N LEU A 30 -9.39 -10.21 -3.29
CA LEU A 30 -10.16 -9.22 -4.06
C LEU A 30 -9.75 -7.78 -3.72
N ALA A 31 -9.45 -7.49 -2.46
CA ALA A 31 -8.98 -6.18 -2.02
C ALA A 31 -7.65 -5.82 -2.70
N ILE A 32 -6.70 -6.75 -2.75
CA ILE A 32 -5.41 -6.52 -3.41
C ILE A 32 -5.56 -6.39 -4.93
N ALA A 33 -6.43 -7.19 -5.55
CA ALA A 33 -6.78 -7.00 -6.96
C ALA A 33 -7.33 -5.58 -7.20
N GLY A 34 -8.27 -5.11 -6.38
CA GLY A 34 -8.81 -3.75 -6.44
C GLY A 34 -7.72 -2.67 -6.28
N ILE A 35 -6.85 -2.80 -5.27
CA ILE A 35 -5.74 -1.88 -5.03
C ILE A 35 -4.79 -1.84 -6.24
N SER A 36 -4.50 -2.98 -6.87
CA SER A 36 -3.64 -3.03 -8.06
C SER A 36 -4.25 -2.31 -9.26
N ILE A 37 -5.57 -2.47 -9.48
CA ILE A 37 -6.30 -1.78 -10.55
C ILE A 37 -6.30 -0.27 -10.30
N ILE A 38 -6.60 0.16 -9.07
CA ILE A 38 -6.61 1.59 -8.70
C ILE A 38 -5.23 2.20 -8.89
N THR A 39 -4.18 1.48 -8.47
CA THR A 39 -2.79 1.92 -8.62
C THR A 39 -2.43 2.06 -10.11
N TYR A 40 -2.80 1.08 -10.93
CA TYR A 40 -2.63 1.15 -12.38
C TYR A 40 -3.39 2.34 -13.01
N LEU A 41 -4.65 2.56 -12.63
CA LEU A 41 -5.45 3.68 -13.15
C LEU A 41 -4.86 5.04 -12.75
N ARG A 42 -4.38 5.15 -11.52
CA ARG A 42 -3.75 6.38 -11.02
C ARG A 42 -2.44 6.66 -11.74
N VAL A 43 -1.55 5.67 -11.87
CA VAL A 43 -0.22 5.84 -12.49
C VAL A 43 -0.31 5.90 -14.01
N CYS A 44 -0.92 4.91 -14.66
CA CYS A 44 -0.87 4.81 -16.12
C CYS A 44 -1.94 5.64 -16.83
N LYS A 45 -3.05 5.98 -16.15
CA LYS A 45 -4.18 6.70 -16.77
C LYS A 45 -4.50 8.04 -16.11
N GLN A 46 -3.80 8.43 -15.03
CA GLN A 46 -4.05 9.67 -14.28
C GLN A 46 -5.51 9.82 -13.80
N LYS A 47 -6.22 8.71 -13.66
CA LYS A 47 -7.58 8.72 -13.13
C LYS A 47 -7.49 8.53 -11.62
N ALA A 48 -7.53 9.63 -10.90
CA ALA A 48 -7.64 9.59 -9.45
C ALA A 48 -9.12 9.41 -9.06
N CYS A 49 -9.48 8.22 -8.61
CA CYS A 49 -10.68 8.06 -7.81
C CYS A 49 -10.40 8.71 -6.45
N ASN A 50 -10.87 9.94 -6.26
CA ASN A 50 -10.66 10.69 -5.03
C ASN A 50 -11.80 10.37 -4.05
N THR A 51 -11.76 9.17 -3.46
CA THR A 51 -12.79 8.74 -2.50
C THR A 51 -12.64 9.41 -1.13
N GLY A 52 -11.51 10.08 -0.86
CA GLY A 52 -11.29 10.86 0.37
C GLY A 52 -11.65 10.06 1.62
N ARG A 53 -12.61 10.57 2.42
CA ARG A 53 -13.10 9.92 3.64
C ARG A 53 -13.93 8.63 3.39
N TYR A 54 -14.23 8.30 2.14
CA TYR A 54 -15.12 7.21 1.74
C TYR A 54 -14.41 6.01 1.10
N ASP A 55 -13.10 5.84 1.30
CA ASP A 55 -12.37 4.65 0.79
C ASP A 55 -12.96 3.32 1.30
N TRP A 56 -13.60 3.32 2.48
CA TRP A 56 -14.32 2.16 3.00
C TRP A 56 -15.46 1.68 2.08
N LYS A 57 -16.07 2.59 1.29
CA LYS A 57 -17.12 2.23 0.32
C LYS A 57 -16.57 1.37 -0.83
N LEU A 58 -15.27 1.40 -1.10
CA LEU A 58 -14.63 0.57 -2.11
C LEU A 58 -14.41 -0.86 -1.61
N PHE A 59 -14.08 -1.02 -0.33
CA PHE A 59 -13.86 -2.33 0.29
C PHE A 59 -15.14 -2.98 0.79
N LEU A 60 -16.18 -2.21 1.11
CA LEU A 60 -17.48 -2.72 1.57
C LEU A 60 -18.11 -3.75 0.60
N PRO A 61 -18.29 -3.48 -0.70
CA PRO A 61 -18.88 -4.46 -1.61
C PRO A 61 -18.01 -5.72 -1.72
N VAL A 62 -16.68 -5.56 -1.68
CA VAL A 62 -15.74 -6.68 -1.69
C VAL A 62 -15.90 -7.55 -0.44
N ALA A 63 -16.05 -6.93 0.73
CA ALA A 63 -16.30 -7.63 1.98
C ALA A 63 -17.64 -8.37 1.97
N ILE A 64 -18.72 -7.72 1.50
CA ILE A 64 -20.05 -8.34 1.40
C ILE A 64 -20.01 -9.56 0.48
N ILE A 65 -19.43 -9.44 -0.72
CA ILE A 65 -19.31 -10.56 -1.67
C ILE A 65 -18.51 -11.71 -1.05
N SER A 66 -17.41 -11.41 -0.36
CA SER A 66 -16.54 -12.43 0.24
C SER A 66 -17.24 -13.20 1.36
N VAL A 67 -17.96 -12.50 2.23
CA VAL A 67 -18.74 -13.12 3.31
C VAL A 67 -19.90 -13.94 2.74
N PHE A 68 -20.63 -13.39 1.76
CA PHE A 68 -21.74 -14.07 1.12
C PHE A 68 -21.33 -15.39 0.45
N LEU A 69 -20.26 -15.38 -0.35
CA LEU A 69 -19.73 -16.58 -0.99
C LEU A 69 -19.28 -17.64 0.03
N SER A 70 -18.73 -17.21 1.16
CA SER A 70 -18.27 -18.11 2.22
C SER A 70 -19.44 -18.75 2.98
N ILE A 71 -20.51 -17.99 3.25
CA ILE A 71 -21.72 -18.49 3.92
C ILE A 71 -22.46 -19.49 3.02
N ILE A 72 -22.60 -19.23 1.72
CA ILE A 72 -23.22 -20.19 0.78
C ILE A 72 -22.46 -21.52 0.79
N SER A 73 -21.14 -21.45 0.92
CA SER A 73 -20.26 -22.62 0.94
C SER A 73 -20.18 -23.30 2.32
N PHE A 74 -20.92 -22.84 3.33
CA PHE A 74 -20.80 -23.34 4.71
C PHE A 74 -20.96 -24.86 4.82
N ASN A 75 -21.89 -25.43 4.06
CA ASN A 75 -22.20 -26.85 4.10
C ASN A 75 -21.14 -27.73 3.41
N THR A 76 -20.27 -27.14 2.59
CA THR A 76 -19.19 -27.87 1.88
C THR A 76 -17.89 -27.91 2.67
N TYR A 77 -17.79 -27.18 3.78
CA TYR A 77 -16.62 -27.20 4.64
C TYR A 77 -16.60 -28.39 5.60
N GLY A 78 -15.41 -28.79 6.02
CA GLY A 78 -15.21 -29.78 7.07
C GLY A 78 -13.74 -30.12 7.30
N PRO A 79 -13.48 -31.16 8.10
CA PRO A 79 -12.12 -31.57 8.41
C PRO A 79 -11.46 -32.22 7.18
N VAL A 80 -10.29 -31.72 6.82
CA VAL A 80 -9.33 -32.37 5.93
C VAL A 80 -8.08 -32.74 6.74
N VAL A 81 -7.15 -33.51 6.17
CA VAL A 81 -6.07 -34.22 6.90
C VAL A 81 -5.40 -33.39 8.02
N TYR A 82 -4.99 -32.14 7.74
CA TYR A 82 -4.25 -31.30 8.70
C TYR A 82 -4.99 -30.02 9.12
N TRP A 83 -6.16 -29.71 8.57
CA TRP A 83 -6.90 -28.47 8.86
C TRP A 83 -8.37 -28.55 8.43
N CYS A 84 -9.10 -27.45 8.58
CA CYS A 84 -10.49 -27.33 8.14
C CYS A 84 -10.59 -26.56 6.83
N ALA A 85 -11.15 -27.18 5.79
CA ALA A 85 -11.27 -26.59 4.45
C ALA A 85 -12.51 -27.11 3.71
N ALA A 86 -12.71 -26.67 2.47
CA ALA A 86 -13.74 -27.25 1.60
C ALA A 86 -13.41 -28.72 1.32
N ILE A 87 -14.37 -29.59 1.61
CA ILE A 87 -14.25 -31.01 1.29
C ILE A 87 -14.39 -31.13 -0.24
N PRO A 88 -13.45 -31.79 -0.94
CA PRO A 88 -13.53 -32.00 -2.37
C PRO A 88 -14.56 -33.11 -2.68
N ASN A 89 -15.83 -32.90 -2.32
CA ASN A 89 -16.94 -33.78 -2.68
C ASN A 89 -17.24 -33.70 -4.18
N THR A 90 -16.88 -32.57 -4.80
CA THR A 90 -17.00 -32.33 -6.23
C THR A 90 -15.73 -31.68 -6.76
N ILE A 91 -15.36 -32.03 -8.00
CA ILE A 91 -14.20 -31.47 -8.71
C ILE A 91 -14.41 -29.97 -9.01
N ALA A 92 -15.66 -29.50 -9.03
CA ALA A 92 -16.01 -28.12 -9.36
C ALA A 92 -15.44 -27.09 -8.37
N ILE A 93 -15.39 -27.40 -7.06
CA ILE A 93 -14.91 -26.48 -6.03
C ILE A 93 -13.42 -26.14 -6.22
N PRO A 94 -12.49 -27.11 -6.30
CA PRO A 94 -11.08 -26.82 -6.56
C PRO A 94 -10.85 -26.18 -7.93
N ILE A 95 -11.59 -26.56 -8.98
CA ILE A 95 -11.51 -25.89 -10.30
C ILE A 95 -11.80 -24.40 -10.17
N PHE A 96 -12.93 -24.05 -9.55
CA PHE A 96 -13.34 -22.66 -9.39
C PHE A 96 -12.33 -21.87 -8.55
N SER A 97 -11.78 -22.48 -7.49
CA SER A 97 -10.74 -21.89 -6.64
C SER A 97 -9.46 -21.57 -7.43
N ILE A 98 -8.97 -22.54 -8.23
CA ILE A 98 -7.76 -22.36 -9.05
C ILE A 98 -8.00 -21.27 -10.09
N PHE A 99 -9.13 -21.36 -10.80
CA PHE A 99 -9.47 -20.41 -11.85
C PHE A 99 -9.54 -18.98 -11.32
N MET A 100 -10.21 -18.77 -10.18
CA MET A 100 -10.25 -17.48 -9.49
C MET A 100 -8.86 -16.99 -9.07
N THR A 101 -8.02 -17.89 -8.54
CA THR A 101 -6.65 -17.56 -8.12
C THR A 101 -5.79 -17.11 -9.30
N VAL A 102 -5.85 -17.84 -10.41
CA VAL A 102 -5.11 -17.53 -11.64
C VAL A 102 -5.57 -16.20 -12.24
N ILE A 103 -6.87 -15.93 -12.28
CA ILE A 103 -7.41 -14.63 -12.74
C ILE A 103 -6.87 -13.49 -11.89
N VAL A 104 -6.97 -13.59 -10.57
CA VAL A 104 -6.51 -12.55 -9.65
C VAL A 104 -5.01 -12.30 -9.83
N LEU A 105 -4.19 -13.36 -9.89
CA LEU A 105 -2.75 -13.24 -10.10
C LEU A 105 -2.42 -12.62 -11.46
N SER A 106 -3.18 -12.96 -12.51
CA SER A 106 -2.98 -12.41 -13.85
C SER A 106 -3.30 -10.92 -13.90
N ILE A 107 -4.40 -10.49 -13.29
CA ILE A 107 -4.78 -9.08 -13.17
C ILE A 107 -3.70 -8.32 -12.39
N CYS A 108 -3.30 -8.82 -11.21
CA CYS A 108 -2.26 -8.20 -10.40
C CYS A 108 -0.94 -8.10 -11.17
N SER A 109 -0.53 -9.15 -11.88
CA SER A 109 0.70 -9.18 -12.68
C SER A 109 0.66 -8.17 -13.81
N PHE A 110 -0.45 -8.10 -14.55
CA PHE A 110 -0.62 -7.12 -15.62
C PHE A 110 -0.57 -5.69 -15.09
N CYS A 111 -1.36 -5.38 -14.06
CA CYS A 111 -1.34 -4.08 -13.40
C CYS A 111 0.06 -3.74 -12.88
N TYR A 112 0.77 -4.73 -12.34
CA TYR A 112 2.11 -4.55 -11.80
C TYR A 112 3.13 -4.19 -12.89
N ILE A 113 3.20 -4.99 -13.95
CA ILE A 113 4.13 -4.81 -15.07
C ILE A 113 3.91 -3.45 -15.74
N ARG A 114 2.65 -3.07 -15.99
CA ARG A 114 2.34 -1.79 -16.65
C ARG A 114 2.70 -0.60 -15.76
N THR A 115 2.42 -0.69 -14.47
CA THR A 115 2.75 0.37 -13.51
C THR A 115 4.26 0.55 -13.37
N ILE A 116 5.03 -0.54 -13.24
CA ILE A 116 6.50 -0.43 -13.13
C ILE A 116 7.13 0.10 -14.42
N GLN A 117 6.61 -0.29 -15.59
CA GLN A 117 7.06 0.25 -16.89
C GLN A 117 6.83 1.76 -16.98
N ALA A 118 5.65 2.24 -16.58
CA ALA A 118 5.34 3.67 -16.56
C ALA A 118 6.24 4.46 -15.59
N ILE A 119 6.52 3.90 -14.41
CA ILE A 119 7.43 4.52 -13.44
C ILE A 119 8.86 4.59 -14.01
N ARG A 120 9.34 3.52 -14.66
CA ARG A 120 10.68 3.48 -15.25
C ARG A 120 10.83 4.46 -16.42
N SER A 121 9.81 4.60 -17.27
CA SER A 121 9.86 5.55 -18.39
C SER A 121 9.95 7.00 -17.90
N VAL A 122 9.19 7.36 -16.86
CA VAL A 122 9.25 8.70 -16.24
C VAL A 122 10.62 8.97 -15.62
N LYS A 123 11.20 8.00 -14.89
CA LYS A 123 12.54 8.15 -14.30
C LYS A 123 13.63 8.30 -15.36
N LYS A 124 13.54 7.57 -16.47
CA LYS A 124 14.49 7.67 -17.59
C LYS A 124 14.47 9.07 -18.21
N GLN A 125 13.27 9.59 -18.51
CA GLN A 125 13.12 10.95 -19.04
C GLN A 125 13.67 12.03 -18.10
N GLN A 126 13.46 11.90 -16.78
CA GLN A 126 14.02 12.84 -15.82
C GLN A 126 15.56 12.80 -15.79
N SER A 127 16.16 11.63 -15.94
CA SER A 127 17.63 11.48 -15.91
C SER A 127 18.29 12.10 -17.15
N GLU A 128 17.72 11.89 -18.34
CA GLU A 128 18.19 12.48 -19.61
C GLU A 128 18.13 14.02 -19.61
N ILE A 129 17.10 14.60 -18.97
CA ILE A 129 16.99 16.06 -18.84
C ILE A 129 18.08 16.63 -17.92
N VAL A 130 18.39 15.95 -16.81
CA VAL A 130 19.43 16.41 -15.87
C VAL A 130 20.81 16.40 -16.53
N GLU A 131 21.11 15.38 -17.34
CA GLU A 131 22.40 15.23 -18.03
C GLU A 131 22.58 16.27 -19.16
N SER A 132 21.51 16.57 -19.90
CA SER A 132 21.57 17.57 -20.99
C SER A 132 21.57 19.04 -20.51
N SER A 133 21.16 19.31 -19.26
CA SER A 133 21.01 20.66 -18.71
C SER A 133 22.23 21.16 -17.93
N GLY A 134 23.44 20.96 -18.48
CA GLY A 134 24.72 21.26 -17.81
C GLY A 134 24.83 22.67 -17.19
N VAL A 135 24.08 23.67 -17.65
CA VAL A 135 23.86 24.95 -16.98
C VAL A 135 22.47 25.44 -17.39
N ILE A 136 21.77 26.16 -16.53
CA ILE A 136 20.40 26.71 -16.66
C ILE A 136 19.32 25.77 -16.10
N LYS A 137 18.95 26.04 -14.84
CA LYS A 137 17.68 25.67 -14.19
C LYS A 137 16.49 26.29 -14.95
N LYS A 138 16.28 25.93 -16.22
CA LYS A 138 14.95 26.06 -16.79
C LYS A 138 14.19 24.92 -16.16
N ARG A 139 13.30 25.26 -15.24
CA ARG A 139 12.28 24.35 -14.71
C ARG A 139 11.42 24.01 -15.92
N VAL A 140 11.90 23.13 -16.80
CA VAL A 140 11.10 22.52 -17.84
C VAL A 140 10.06 21.80 -17.01
N THR A 141 8.89 22.41 -16.91
CA THR A 141 7.65 21.75 -16.54
C THR A 141 7.36 20.77 -17.67
N LEU A 142 8.25 19.79 -17.82
CA LEU A 142 7.88 18.50 -18.36
C LEU A 142 6.76 18.13 -17.43
N LYS A 143 5.54 18.17 -17.95
CA LYS A 143 4.33 17.80 -17.23
C LYS A 143 4.51 16.31 -16.92
N ALA A 144 5.31 16.02 -15.89
CA ALA A 144 5.44 14.70 -15.35
C ALA A 144 3.99 14.34 -15.04
N PRO A 145 3.46 13.28 -15.66
CA PRO A 145 2.04 12.99 -15.60
C PRO A 145 1.53 12.75 -14.17
N ILE A 146 2.45 12.64 -13.20
CA ILE A 146 2.23 12.21 -11.82
C ILE A 146 3.15 13.03 -10.93
N ASP A 147 2.63 13.49 -9.79
CA ASP A 147 3.43 14.15 -8.78
C ASP A 147 4.49 13.18 -8.20
N SER A 148 5.68 13.70 -7.92
CA SER A 148 6.78 12.96 -7.29
C SER A 148 6.36 12.30 -5.97
N VAL A 149 5.42 12.91 -5.22
CA VAL A 149 4.85 12.36 -4.00
C VAL A 149 3.95 11.16 -4.30
N GLU A 150 3.04 11.28 -5.26
CA GLU A 150 2.16 10.19 -5.68
C GLU A 150 2.94 8.99 -6.21
N MET A 151 3.99 9.23 -6.98
CA MET A 151 4.86 8.17 -7.50
C MET A 151 5.57 7.41 -6.38
N LYS A 152 6.05 8.10 -5.34
CA LYS A 152 6.64 7.46 -4.16
C LYS A 152 5.60 6.57 -3.47
N VAL A 153 4.38 7.06 -3.26
CA VAL A 153 3.30 6.27 -2.64
C VAL A 153 2.96 5.04 -3.46
N SER A 154 2.83 5.18 -4.78
CA SER A 154 2.55 4.03 -5.66
C SER A 154 3.65 2.98 -5.59
N ILE A 155 4.93 3.35 -5.55
CA ILE A 155 6.04 2.38 -5.41
C ILE A 155 5.94 1.57 -4.12
N LYS A 156 5.52 2.19 -3.02
CA LYS A 156 5.26 1.49 -1.74
C LYS A 156 4.16 0.45 -1.91
N VAL A 157 3.04 0.86 -2.48
CA VAL A 157 1.87 -0.01 -2.77
C VAL A 157 2.25 -1.18 -3.68
N MET A 158 3.08 -0.92 -4.69
CA MET A 158 3.60 -1.94 -5.61
C MET A 158 4.42 -3.03 -4.89
N GLY A 159 5.18 -2.68 -3.87
CA GLY A 159 5.92 -3.64 -3.04
C GLY A 159 4.98 -4.63 -2.35
N TYR A 160 3.89 -4.14 -1.75
CA TYR A 160 2.89 -5.00 -1.11
C TYR A 160 2.17 -5.91 -2.12
N ILE A 161 1.87 -5.42 -3.33
CA ILE A 161 1.29 -6.23 -4.41
C ILE A 161 2.26 -7.35 -4.83
N LEU A 162 3.57 -7.07 -4.87
CA LEU A 162 4.59 -8.08 -5.18
C LEU A 162 4.65 -9.20 -4.13
N VAL A 163 4.64 -8.84 -2.85
CA VAL A 163 4.63 -9.82 -1.75
C VAL A 163 3.41 -10.73 -1.88
N PHE A 164 2.24 -10.17 -2.16
CA PHE A 164 1.04 -10.96 -2.39
C PHE A 164 1.18 -11.94 -3.57
N MET A 165 1.71 -11.50 -4.71
CA MET A 165 1.92 -12.39 -5.86
C MET A 165 2.85 -13.56 -5.48
N LEU A 166 3.94 -13.29 -4.77
CA LEU A 166 4.89 -14.32 -4.31
C LEU A 166 4.26 -15.27 -3.28
N GLN A 167 3.41 -14.77 -2.38
CA GLN A 167 2.73 -15.56 -1.35
C GLN A 167 1.71 -16.55 -1.91
N TRP A 168 1.04 -16.24 -3.02
CA TRP A 168 -0.04 -17.08 -3.54
C TRP A 168 0.40 -18.07 -4.61
N VAL A 169 1.58 -17.90 -5.21
CA VAL A 169 2.13 -18.86 -6.19
C VAL A 169 2.30 -20.27 -5.59
N PRO A 170 2.84 -20.45 -4.37
CA PRO A 170 2.98 -21.77 -3.76
C PRO A 170 1.66 -22.45 -3.35
N ALA A 171 0.52 -21.75 -3.42
CA ALA A 171 -0.80 -22.34 -3.18
C ALA A 171 -1.32 -23.13 -4.39
N ILE A 172 -0.82 -22.86 -5.60
CA ILE A 172 -1.27 -23.52 -6.83
C ILE A 172 -1.02 -25.03 -6.80
N PRO A 173 0.16 -25.55 -6.39
CA PRO A 173 0.37 -26.98 -6.22
C PRO A 173 -0.64 -27.61 -5.25
N TYR A 174 -0.94 -26.96 -4.14
CA TYR A 174 -1.93 -27.47 -3.17
C TYR A 174 -3.31 -27.65 -3.80
N ASP A 175 -3.77 -26.66 -4.53
CA ASP A 175 -5.08 -26.74 -5.19
C ASP A 175 -5.10 -27.82 -6.28
N ILE A 176 -3.99 -28.02 -7.01
CA ILE A 176 -3.85 -29.11 -8.00
C ILE A 176 -3.90 -30.48 -7.32
N TYR A 177 -3.23 -30.65 -6.18
CA TYR A 177 -3.21 -31.92 -5.46
C TYR A 177 -4.60 -32.34 -4.91
N GLN A 178 -5.54 -31.39 -4.74
CA GLN A 178 -6.91 -31.73 -4.37
C GLN A 178 -7.63 -32.59 -5.43
N PHE A 179 -7.19 -32.56 -6.70
CA PHE A 179 -7.73 -33.44 -7.75
C PHE A 179 -7.33 -34.90 -7.58
N TYR A 180 -6.17 -35.15 -6.97
CA TYR A 180 -5.60 -36.49 -6.82
C TYR A 180 -5.94 -37.13 -5.46
N GLY A 181 -6.82 -36.51 -4.68
CA GLY A 181 -7.40 -37.06 -3.44
C GLY A 181 -6.53 -36.95 -2.19
N ARG A 182 -5.20 -36.95 -2.30
CA ARG A 182 -4.28 -36.64 -1.18
C ARG A 182 -3.06 -35.88 -1.64
N ALA A 183 -2.85 -34.71 -1.06
CA ALA A 183 -1.60 -33.98 -1.21
C ALA A 183 -0.49 -34.65 -0.38
N ALA A 184 0.74 -34.63 -0.88
CA ALA A 184 1.89 -35.03 -0.09
C ALA A 184 2.15 -34.01 1.04
N PRO A 185 2.69 -34.43 2.20
CA PRO A 185 2.93 -33.54 3.34
C PRO A 185 3.72 -32.26 3.00
N TRP A 186 4.68 -32.35 2.08
CA TRP A 186 5.51 -31.21 1.67
C TRP A 186 4.69 -30.06 1.06
N VAL A 187 3.56 -30.36 0.40
CA VAL A 187 2.66 -29.38 -0.21
C VAL A 187 1.97 -28.54 0.87
N TYR A 188 1.57 -29.19 1.97
CA TYR A 188 1.01 -28.50 3.14
C TYR A 188 2.05 -27.58 3.79
N CYS A 189 3.30 -28.03 3.91
CA CYS A 189 4.40 -27.20 4.42
C CYS A 189 4.64 -25.97 3.54
N MET A 190 4.58 -26.11 2.22
CA MET A 190 4.71 -24.97 1.30
C MET A 190 3.61 -23.94 1.50
N VAL A 191 2.35 -24.37 1.62
CA VAL A 191 1.23 -23.45 1.89
C VAL A 191 1.44 -22.74 3.23
N LEU A 192 1.84 -23.45 4.28
CA LEU A 192 2.09 -22.84 5.59
C LEU A 192 3.21 -21.80 5.54
N ILE A 193 4.36 -22.13 4.94
CA ILE A 193 5.49 -21.19 4.82
C ILE A 193 5.06 -19.98 4.00
N SER A 194 4.36 -20.19 2.90
CA SER A 194 3.95 -19.11 2.01
C SER A 194 2.91 -18.18 2.65
N VAL A 195 1.87 -18.74 3.28
CA VAL A 195 0.85 -17.92 3.96
C VAL A 195 1.46 -17.11 5.09
N ASN A 196 2.43 -17.66 5.84
CA ASN A 196 3.10 -16.92 6.91
C ASN A 196 4.15 -15.91 6.39
N SER A 197 4.78 -16.17 5.24
CA SER A 197 5.78 -15.27 4.66
C SER A 197 5.20 -13.94 4.21
N GLY A 198 3.89 -13.86 3.92
CA GLY A 198 3.24 -12.59 3.56
C GLY A 198 3.38 -11.52 4.64
N SER A 199 3.23 -11.90 5.92
CA SER A 199 3.41 -10.98 7.06
C SER A 199 4.86 -10.49 7.16
N VAL A 200 5.82 -11.40 6.95
CA VAL A 200 7.26 -11.08 6.95
C VAL A 200 7.59 -10.15 5.78
N GLY A 201 7.08 -10.43 4.59
CA GLY A 201 7.28 -9.59 3.41
C GLY A 201 6.74 -8.18 3.61
N ASN A 202 5.55 -8.04 4.18
CA ASN A 202 4.97 -6.72 4.50
C ASN A 202 5.84 -5.96 5.51
N ALA A 203 6.37 -6.64 6.54
CA ALA A 203 7.27 -6.02 7.52
C ALA A 203 8.59 -5.56 6.89
N ILE A 204 9.16 -6.35 5.97
CA ILE A 204 10.37 -5.97 5.22
C ILE A 204 10.11 -4.69 4.39
N PHE A 205 9.00 -4.64 3.66
CA PHE A 205 8.66 -3.45 2.88
C PHE A 205 8.36 -2.22 3.75
N TYR A 206 7.74 -2.42 4.91
CA TYR A 206 7.56 -1.36 5.90
C TYR A 206 8.90 -0.77 6.33
N VAL A 207 9.84 -1.63 6.72
CA VAL A 207 11.21 -1.26 7.12
C VAL A 207 11.96 -0.53 6.02
N ILE A 208 11.90 -1.03 4.77
CA ILE A 208 12.58 -0.40 3.62
C ILE A 208 12.02 1.01 3.37
N ASN A 209 10.74 1.20 3.64
CA ASN A 209 10.01 2.37 3.22
C ASN A 209 9.94 3.49 4.26
N GLU A 210 9.86 3.14 5.54
CA GLU A 210 9.82 4.10 6.67
C GLU A 210 11.15 4.17 7.41
N GLY A 211 12.03 3.19 7.21
CA GLY A 211 13.26 3.04 7.96
C GLY A 211 13.01 2.55 9.39
N TRP A 212 14.07 2.11 10.07
CA TRP A 212 14.04 1.99 11.52
C TRP A 212 14.26 3.40 12.07
N SER A 213 13.20 4.18 12.20
CA SER A 213 13.28 5.45 12.91
C SER A 213 13.77 5.17 14.34
N ARG A 214 15.04 5.48 14.61
CA ARG A 214 15.60 5.53 15.95
C ARG A 214 14.97 6.74 16.66
N TYR A 215 13.83 6.52 17.30
CA TYR A 215 13.45 7.36 18.44
C TYR A 215 14.43 7.07 19.57
N GLY A 216 15.47 7.92 19.71
CA GLY A 216 16.40 7.83 20.83
C GLY A 216 17.87 8.12 20.50
N SER A 217 18.20 9.28 19.93
CA SER A 217 19.55 9.85 19.98
C SER A 217 19.54 11.38 19.92
N GLU A 218 18.52 12.03 20.49
CA GLU A 218 18.57 13.45 20.84
C GLU A 218 18.22 13.59 22.32
N LEU A 219 19.14 13.18 23.19
CA LEU A 219 19.17 13.66 24.56
C LEU A 219 20.62 13.74 25.05
N SER A 220 20.99 14.97 25.43
CA SER A 220 22.15 15.41 26.19
C SER A 220 23.57 15.24 25.59
N SER A 221 24.05 16.30 24.94
CA SER A 221 25.40 16.85 25.19
C SER A 221 25.58 18.25 24.57
N SER A 222 24.70 19.18 24.91
CA SER A 222 24.92 20.62 24.69
C SER A 222 24.71 21.38 25.99
N SER A 223 25.51 21.01 26.99
CA SER A 223 25.71 21.81 28.19
C SER A 223 27.03 21.41 28.85
N GLN A 224 28.13 21.89 28.26
CA GLN A 224 29.32 22.20 29.04
C GLN A 224 29.74 23.61 28.64
N GLY A 225 29.18 24.58 29.38
CA GLY A 225 29.65 25.95 29.35
C GLY A 225 31.09 25.97 29.84
N GLN A 226 31.98 26.47 29.01
CA GLN A 226 33.31 26.89 29.42
C GLN A 226 33.34 28.41 29.38
N PHE A 227 32.97 28.99 30.51
CA PHE A 227 33.26 30.37 30.86
C PHE A 227 34.78 30.49 31.04
N ASN A 228 35.42 31.36 30.26
CA ASN A 228 36.72 31.94 30.60
C ASN A 228 36.84 33.30 29.91
N ASP A 229 36.56 34.33 30.67
CA ASP A 229 36.95 35.71 30.41
C ASP A 229 38.48 35.85 30.46
N THR A 230 39.09 36.46 29.45
CA THR A 230 40.28 37.30 29.64
C THR A 230 40.36 38.38 28.57
N SER A 231 40.39 39.63 29.05
CA SER A 231 40.50 40.90 28.33
C SER A 231 41.75 41.08 27.47
N LYS A 232 41.65 41.86 26.36
CA LYS A 232 42.55 43.00 26.03
C LYS A 232 42.14 43.77 24.75
N ASN A 233 41.70 45.01 24.97
CA ASN A 233 41.79 46.28 24.21
C ASN A 233 42.16 46.29 22.71
N SER A 234 41.37 46.99 21.88
CA SER A 234 41.62 48.41 21.49
C SER A 234 40.65 48.97 20.43
N ALA A 235 40.02 50.08 20.82
CA ALA A 235 39.43 51.23 20.11
C ALA A 235 39.34 51.29 18.56
N ALA A 236 38.14 51.65 18.06
CA ALA A 236 37.92 52.74 17.09
C ALA A 236 36.41 53.13 16.99
N THR A 237 36.03 54.14 17.78
CA THR A 237 35.29 55.38 17.47
C THR A 237 34.19 55.43 16.38
N LEU A 238 32.96 55.73 16.86
CA LEU A 238 31.86 56.57 16.34
C LEU A 238 31.42 56.56 14.84
N ASN A 239 30.14 56.24 14.63
CA ASN A 239 29.01 57.16 14.32
C ASN A 239 28.08 56.75 13.17
N GLN A 240 26.79 57.02 13.41
CA GLN A 240 25.64 57.10 12.47
C GLN A 240 25.11 55.76 11.90
N SER A 241 23.84 55.39 11.98
CA SER A 241 22.60 56.13 12.28
C SER A 241 21.50 55.21 12.79
N ASN A 242 20.62 55.84 13.55
CA ASN A 242 19.42 55.37 14.22
C ASN A 242 18.32 54.80 13.29
N THR A 243 17.65 53.76 13.82
CA THR A 243 16.18 53.61 13.90
C THR A 243 15.36 53.16 12.67
N TYR A 244 14.92 51.89 12.75
CA TYR A 244 13.53 51.42 12.80
C TYR A 244 12.36 52.26 12.22
N VAL A 245 11.51 51.52 11.49
CA VAL A 245 10.05 51.66 11.27
C VAL A 245 9.58 52.50 10.06
N LYS A 246 8.55 51.93 9.42
CA LYS A 246 7.41 52.56 8.72
C LYS A 246 7.46 52.65 7.18
N SER A 247 6.88 51.61 6.58
CA SER A 247 5.75 51.63 5.65
C SER A 247 5.40 52.89 4.83
N ILE A 248 5.04 52.57 3.59
CA ILE A 248 4.08 53.14 2.60
C ILE A 248 4.54 54.18 1.56
N ASP A 249 4.08 53.87 0.34
CA ASP A 249 3.63 54.70 -0.79
C ASP A 249 4.63 55.19 -1.84
N VAL A 250 4.43 54.67 -3.05
CA VAL A 250 4.58 55.44 -4.30
C VAL A 250 3.36 55.12 -5.17
N GLU A 251 2.46 56.09 -5.29
CA GLU A 251 1.44 56.18 -6.32
C GLU A 251 1.98 57.04 -7.47
N ASN A 252 1.90 56.54 -8.71
CA ASN A 252 1.38 57.31 -9.85
C ASN A 252 1.29 56.45 -11.12
N GLY A 253 0.10 56.42 -11.72
CA GLY A 253 -0.11 55.96 -13.10
C GLY A 253 -1.42 55.21 -13.36
N THR A 254 -2.55 55.89 -13.17
CA THR A 254 -3.81 55.77 -13.94
C THR A 254 -4.12 54.44 -14.66
N SER A 255 -5.15 53.70 -14.20
CA SER A 255 -6.36 53.37 -14.98
C SER A 255 -7.34 52.48 -14.18
N ASP A 256 -8.54 53.03 -13.96
CA ASP A 256 -9.84 52.40 -13.69
C ASP A 256 -9.90 51.00 -13.05
N ILE A 257 -10.27 50.96 -11.77
CA ILE A 257 -10.89 49.80 -11.11
C ILE A 257 -12.38 50.05 -11.02
N LYS A 258 -13.16 49.19 -11.69
CA LYS A 258 -14.59 49.00 -11.38
C LYS A 258 -14.70 48.28 -10.04
N GLU A 259 -15.31 48.98 -9.09
CA GLU A 259 -15.94 48.44 -7.89
C GLU A 259 -17.07 47.47 -8.28
N ILE A 260 -17.29 46.41 -7.49
CA ILE A 260 -18.61 45.88 -7.06
C ILE A 260 -18.37 44.73 -6.06
N ASP A 261 -18.59 45.09 -4.80
CA ASP A 261 -19.34 44.40 -3.74
C ASP A 261 -19.48 42.87 -3.73
N PHE A 262 -19.01 42.30 -2.63
CA PHE A 262 -19.57 41.08 -2.04
C PHE A 262 -20.77 41.46 -1.16
N TYR A 263 -21.97 41.01 -1.56
CA TYR A 263 -23.10 40.83 -0.65
C TYR A 263 -23.52 39.37 -0.62
N ASN A 264 -23.85 38.93 0.61
CA ASN A 264 -24.41 37.64 0.98
C ASN A 264 -25.60 37.21 0.11
N HIS A 265 -25.63 35.93 -0.26
CA HIS A 265 -26.79 35.06 -0.02
C HIS A 265 -26.41 33.58 0.01
#